data_AF-A0A7R9KG65-F1
#
_entry.id   AF-A0A7R9KG65-F1
#
_cell.length_a   1.000
_cell.length_b   1.000
_cell.length_c   1.000
_cell.angle_alpha   90.00
_cell.angle_beta   90.00
_cell.angle_gamma   90.00
#
_symmetry.space_group_name_H-M   'P 1'
#
loop_
_entity.id
_entity.type
_entity.pdbx_description
1 polymer ?
#
loop_
_entity_poly.entity_id
_entity_poly.type
_entity_poly.pdbx_seq_one_letter_code
_entity_poly.pdbx_strand_id
1 'polypeptide(L)'
;MCGPNRGYGLGSDGEVMGSEGTGGQVLVFVSGFDCTLNGVPSRSFFPRGFLWDEGFHQLLIGEWDRELSEVMIESWLSLMNSEGWIPREVILGGEAEARVPKEFVNQKTTNANPPALFLAIDKLLNNGNVDIKWLHKVFPRLQLWYNWYNSSQTGQISSTYRWRGRDPNSITELNPKTLTSGLDDYPRATHPTDDEMHLDLRSWVAFASQVMSKIAKLVDKSFAQRYEETAKYLSDNQLLDSLHWSDKHNMYCDKGLHSTQVKLIKVRNKSDNGFVKVRTEVTPPAFDCVPELGYVSLFPFMLTLIETKNPKLAKVLDDLENPKLIWSSYGIRSLSRSSPYYGQHNTEVDPPYWRGAVWLNMNYLILKSLHHYSSTAGPYQSRALAIYQRLRQNLISTVFTEYARSGYVWEQYNDMTGKGQGSHPFTGWSALIVLIMAEKY
;
A
#
# COMPACT_ATOMS: atom_id res chain seq x y z
N MET A 1 -18.40 -11.96 8.89
CA MET A 1 -18.63 -12.96 7.81
C MET A 1 -18.14 -14.31 8.28
N CYS A 2 -18.87 -15.39 8.04
CA CYS A 2 -18.42 -16.74 8.35
C CYS A 2 -18.63 -17.66 7.14
N GLY A 3 -17.73 -18.61 6.92
CA GLY A 3 -17.85 -19.57 5.84
C GLY A 3 -16.75 -20.63 5.85
N PRO A 4 -16.89 -21.67 5.01
CA PRO A 4 -15.85 -22.67 4.84
C PRO A 4 -14.55 -21.99 4.37
N ASN A 5 -13.46 -22.23 5.10
CA ASN A 5 -12.13 -21.83 4.71
C ASN A 5 -11.65 -22.81 3.63
N ARG A 6 -11.75 -22.38 2.38
CA ARG A 6 -11.12 -23.06 1.24
C ARG A 6 -9.65 -22.64 1.26
N GLY A 7 -8.86 -23.42 1.97
CA GLY A 7 -7.48 -23.19 2.36
C GLY A 7 -6.60 -22.72 1.22
N TYR A 8 -5.67 -21.88 1.66
CA TYR A 8 -4.69 -21.19 0.84
C TYR A 8 -3.73 -22.20 0.22
N GLY A 9 -3.74 -22.31 -1.10
CA GLY A 9 -2.86 -23.23 -1.81
C GLY A 9 -1.41 -22.80 -1.65
N LEU A 10 -0.57 -23.70 -1.13
CA LEU A 10 0.88 -23.63 -1.32
C LEU A 10 1.17 -23.94 -2.80
N GLY A 11 1.23 -22.90 -3.63
CA GLY A 11 1.69 -23.05 -5.01
C GLY A 11 3.20 -23.29 -5.01
N SER A 12 3.65 -24.52 -5.29
CA SER A 12 5.04 -24.80 -5.66
C SER A 12 5.29 -24.28 -7.08
N ASP A 13 6.10 -23.24 -7.22
CA ASP A 13 6.56 -22.77 -8.53
C ASP A 13 7.60 -23.77 -9.09
N GLY A 14 7.23 -24.44 -10.19
CA GLY A 14 8.09 -24.85 -11.31
C GLY A 14 9.31 -25.73 -11.07
N GLU A 15 9.14 -27.06 -11.18
CA GLU A 15 10.10 -27.92 -11.90
C GLU A 15 9.33 -28.76 -12.93
N VAL A 16 9.54 -28.47 -14.20
CA VAL A 16 9.12 -29.34 -15.31
C VAL A 16 10.21 -30.39 -15.48
N MET A 17 9.97 -31.59 -14.98
CA MET A 17 10.62 -32.80 -15.48
C MET A 17 9.55 -33.67 -16.14
N GLY A 18 9.71 -33.86 -17.45
CA GLY A 18 8.68 -34.43 -18.31
C GLY A 18 8.41 -35.91 -18.08
N SER A 19 7.14 -36.28 -18.17
CA SER A 19 6.59 -37.16 -19.22
C SER A 19 5.17 -37.57 -18.84
N GLU A 20 4.23 -37.28 -19.75
CA GLU A 20 2.89 -37.89 -19.91
C GLU A 20 1.90 -37.88 -18.73
N GLY A 21 0.80 -37.13 -18.92
CA GLY A 21 -0.52 -37.50 -18.39
C GLY A 21 -1.06 -36.72 -17.20
N THR A 22 -2.20 -36.05 -17.46
CA THR A 22 -3.23 -35.55 -16.51
C THR A 22 -3.01 -34.17 -15.86
N GLY A 23 -4.06 -33.35 -15.94
CA GLY A 23 -4.07 -31.92 -15.63
C GLY A 23 -3.76 -31.60 -14.18
N GLY A 24 -3.00 -30.51 -13.99
CA GLY A 24 -2.68 -29.97 -12.68
C GLY A 24 -3.94 -29.56 -11.92
N GLN A 25 -4.37 -30.40 -10.98
CA GLN A 25 -5.33 -30.02 -9.96
C GLN A 25 -4.61 -29.15 -8.92
N VAL A 26 -5.02 -27.88 -8.83
CA VAL A 26 -4.76 -27.07 -7.64
C VAL A 26 -5.56 -27.71 -6.51
N LEU A 27 -4.88 -28.34 -5.55
CA LEU A 27 -5.50 -28.89 -4.34
C LEU A 27 -5.96 -27.72 -3.45
N VAL A 28 -7.27 -27.44 -3.48
CA VAL A 28 -7.92 -26.53 -2.53
C VAL A 28 -8.28 -27.33 -1.29
N PHE A 29 -7.50 -27.18 -0.22
CA PHE A 29 -7.79 -27.84 1.06
C PHE A 29 -8.90 -27.08 1.79
N VAL A 30 -10.13 -27.60 1.87
CA VAL A 30 -11.14 -26.98 2.75
C VAL A 30 -10.81 -27.33 4.20
N SER A 31 -10.04 -26.48 4.90
CA SER A 31 -9.69 -26.69 6.31
C SER A 31 -10.41 -25.67 7.20
N GLY A 32 -11.55 -26.07 7.76
CA GLY A 32 -12.21 -25.33 8.84
C GLY A 32 -13.31 -24.35 8.42
N PHE A 33 -13.97 -23.79 9.43
CA PHE A 33 -15.00 -22.77 9.31
C PHE A 33 -14.46 -21.52 9.99
N ASP A 34 -14.17 -20.48 9.20
CA ASP A 34 -13.61 -19.24 9.73
C ASP A 34 -14.70 -18.19 9.85
N CYS A 35 -14.65 -17.44 10.95
CA CYS A 35 -15.46 -16.26 11.18
C CYS A 35 -14.53 -15.05 11.31
N THR A 36 -14.89 -13.96 10.65
CA THR A 36 -14.20 -12.68 10.74
C THR A 36 -15.16 -11.55 11.07
N LEU A 37 -14.73 -10.65 11.95
CA LEU A 37 -15.36 -9.36 12.21
C LEU A 37 -14.43 -8.26 11.68
N ASN A 38 -14.81 -7.63 10.58
CA ASN A 38 -13.99 -6.64 9.89
C ASN A 38 -14.84 -5.53 9.27
N GLY A 39 -14.20 -4.41 8.98
CA GLY A 39 -14.74 -3.38 8.10
C GLY A 39 -14.75 -3.87 6.65
N VAL A 40 -15.54 -3.19 5.82
CA VAL A 40 -15.58 -3.43 4.37
C VAL A 40 -15.41 -2.10 3.63
N PRO A 41 -14.60 -2.02 2.56
CA PRO A 41 -14.34 -0.74 1.89
C PRO A 41 -15.60 -0.10 1.28
N SER A 42 -16.48 -0.94 0.72
CA SER A 42 -17.74 -0.52 0.10
C SER A 42 -18.79 -1.61 0.23
N ARG A 43 -19.97 -1.26 0.74
CA ARG A 43 -21.10 -2.20 0.87
C ARG A 43 -21.60 -2.73 -0.47
N SER A 44 -21.48 -1.92 -1.53
CA SER A 44 -22.03 -2.24 -2.85
C SER A 44 -21.12 -3.16 -3.64
N PHE A 45 -19.82 -2.85 -3.65
CA PHE A 45 -18.87 -3.47 -4.58
C PHE A 45 -17.86 -4.38 -3.87
N PHE A 46 -17.52 -4.06 -2.62
CA PHE A 46 -16.50 -4.75 -1.84
C PHE A 46 -17.03 -5.19 -0.46
N PRO A 47 -18.12 -5.98 -0.36
CA PRO A 47 -18.70 -6.40 0.93
C PRO A 47 -17.89 -7.55 1.57
N ARG A 48 -16.57 -7.38 1.66
CA ARG A 48 -15.60 -8.37 2.15
C ARG A 48 -14.38 -7.68 2.74
N GLY A 49 -13.60 -8.43 3.52
CA GLY A 49 -12.43 -7.88 4.21
C GLY A 49 -11.24 -7.70 3.28
N PHE A 50 -10.56 -6.55 3.39
CA PHE A 50 -9.28 -6.28 2.73
C PHE A 50 -8.25 -5.85 3.78
N LEU A 51 -7.10 -6.52 3.82
CA LEU A 51 -6.16 -6.45 4.93
C LEU A 51 -5.62 -5.03 5.16
N TRP A 52 -5.14 -4.39 4.08
CA TRP A 52 -4.56 -3.06 4.22
C TRP A 52 -5.60 -1.95 4.41
N ASP A 53 -6.79 -2.06 3.78
CA ASP A 53 -7.93 -1.16 4.01
C ASP A 53 -8.30 -1.14 5.50
N GLU A 54 -8.27 -2.31 6.15
CA GLU A 54 -8.64 -2.43 7.55
C GLU A 54 -7.77 -1.56 8.46
N GLY A 55 -6.46 -1.46 8.19
CA GLY A 55 -5.59 -0.58 8.96
C GLY A 55 -6.07 0.88 8.96
N PHE A 56 -6.61 1.35 7.83
CA PHE A 56 -7.20 2.68 7.72
C PHE A 56 -8.59 2.78 8.35
N HIS A 57 -9.42 1.73 8.26
CA HIS A 57 -10.71 1.70 8.97
C HIS A 57 -10.50 1.84 10.48
N GLN A 58 -9.53 1.12 11.02
CA GLN A 58 -9.27 1.06 12.46
C GLN A 58 -8.71 2.36 13.04
N LEU A 59 -8.09 3.23 12.23
CA LEU A 59 -7.72 4.58 12.67
C LEU A 59 -8.93 5.41 13.11
N LEU A 60 -10.08 5.23 12.43
CA LEU A 60 -11.33 5.90 12.75
C LEU A 60 -12.13 5.12 13.79
N ILE A 61 -12.29 3.80 13.63
CA ILE A 61 -13.07 2.98 14.56
C ILE A 61 -12.46 3.06 15.96
N GLY A 62 -11.14 2.94 16.10
CA GLY A 62 -10.46 3.04 17.40
C GLY A 62 -10.54 4.41 18.07
N GLU A 63 -10.89 5.46 17.32
CA GLU A 63 -11.18 6.78 17.89
C GLU A 63 -12.56 6.84 18.57
N TRP A 64 -13.51 6.04 18.07
CA TRP A 64 -14.89 6.00 18.55
C TRP A 64 -15.11 4.90 19.57
N ASP A 65 -14.59 3.71 19.28
CA ASP A 65 -14.72 2.49 20.07
C ASP A 65 -13.41 1.68 19.99
N ARG A 66 -12.56 1.90 20.98
CA ARG A 66 -11.27 1.21 21.14
C ARG A 66 -11.45 -0.30 21.24
N GLU A 67 -12.42 -0.78 22.02
CA GLU A 67 -12.61 -2.21 22.29
C GLU A 67 -13.06 -2.95 21.03
N LEU A 68 -13.97 -2.35 20.26
CA LEU A 68 -14.36 -2.88 18.96
C LEU A 68 -13.16 -2.96 18.01
N SER A 69 -12.32 -1.92 17.99
CA SER A 69 -11.12 -1.90 17.15
C SER A 69 -10.13 -3.02 17.52
N GLU A 70 -9.88 -3.21 18.82
CA GLU A 70 -9.03 -4.28 19.35
C GLU A 70 -9.55 -5.68 18.97
N VAL A 71 -10.87 -5.90 19.05
CA VAL A 71 -11.51 -7.16 18.64
C VAL A 71 -11.39 -7.39 17.13
N MET A 72 -11.55 -6.36 16.31
CA MET A 72 -11.45 -6.47 14.85
C MET A 72 -10.00 -6.75 14.41
N ILE A 73 -9.02 -6.08 15.02
CA ILE A 73 -7.59 -6.38 14.79
C ILE A 73 -7.27 -7.82 15.20
N GLU A 74 -7.75 -8.28 16.36
CA GLU A 74 -7.60 -9.67 16.77
C GLU A 74 -8.21 -10.65 15.76
N SER A 75 -9.41 -10.33 15.25
CA SER A 75 -10.09 -11.14 14.23
C SER A 75 -9.30 -11.25 12.93
N TRP A 76 -8.54 -10.23 12.53
CA TRP A 76 -7.63 -10.33 11.39
C TRP A 76 -6.40 -11.18 11.69
N LEU A 77 -5.81 -11.03 12.88
CA LEU A 77 -4.67 -11.83 13.30
C LEU A 77 -5.03 -13.31 13.50
N SER A 78 -6.30 -13.66 13.69
CA SER A 78 -6.75 -15.06 13.75
C SER A 78 -6.82 -15.74 12.38
N LEU A 79 -6.85 -14.99 11.27
CA LEU A 79 -6.84 -15.54 9.90
C LEU A 79 -5.44 -15.98 9.44
N MET A 80 -4.43 -15.74 10.28
CA MET A 80 -3.04 -16.02 10.01
C MET A 80 -2.77 -17.53 9.89
N ASN A 81 -2.00 -17.94 8.87
CA ASN A 81 -1.52 -19.31 8.75
C ASN A 81 -0.33 -19.58 9.71
N SER A 82 0.17 -20.81 9.74
CA SER A 82 1.30 -21.20 10.60
C SER A 82 2.62 -20.49 10.32
N GLU A 83 2.79 -19.91 9.12
CA GLU A 83 3.99 -19.19 8.70
C GLU A 83 3.94 -17.69 9.06
N GLY A 84 2.77 -17.19 9.45
CA GLY A 84 2.56 -15.76 9.72
C GLY A 84 1.91 -14.98 8.59
N TRP A 85 1.52 -15.63 7.50
CA TRP A 85 0.84 -14.96 6.39
C TRP A 85 -0.65 -14.74 6.68
N ILE A 86 -1.18 -13.59 6.26
CA ILE A 86 -2.59 -13.23 6.33
C ILE A 86 -3.07 -12.92 4.91
N PRO A 87 -4.23 -13.44 4.45
CA PRO A 87 -4.78 -13.13 3.14
C PRO A 87 -5.02 -11.63 2.95
N ARG A 88 -4.64 -11.09 1.79
CA ARG A 88 -4.94 -9.68 1.42
C ARG A 88 -6.43 -9.41 1.28
N GLU A 89 -7.20 -10.42 0.88
CA GLU A 89 -8.62 -10.33 0.59
C GLU A 89 -9.32 -11.57 1.16
N VAL A 90 -10.32 -11.37 2.01
CA VAL A 90 -11.00 -12.44 2.77
C VAL A 90 -12.33 -12.76 2.11
N ILE A 91 -12.37 -13.86 1.37
CA ILE A 91 -13.53 -14.30 0.59
C ILE A 91 -14.09 -15.57 1.24
N LEU A 92 -15.01 -15.41 2.20
CA LEU A 92 -15.58 -16.52 2.97
C LEU A 92 -17.05 -16.74 2.62
N GLY A 93 -17.36 -17.94 2.12
CA GLY A 93 -18.72 -18.37 1.79
C GLY A 93 -19.20 -17.98 0.39
N GLY A 94 -20.27 -18.64 -0.06
CA GLY A 94 -20.76 -18.53 -1.44
C GLY A 94 -21.23 -17.14 -1.86
N GLU A 95 -21.69 -16.30 -0.92
CA GLU A 95 -22.07 -14.91 -1.23
C GLU A 95 -20.85 -14.06 -1.61
N ALA A 96 -19.74 -14.20 -0.87
CA ALA A 96 -18.51 -13.48 -1.15
C ALA A 96 -17.88 -13.98 -2.46
N GLU A 97 -17.82 -15.30 -2.66
CA GLU A 97 -17.29 -15.92 -3.88
C GLU A 97 -18.03 -15.46 -5.15
N ALA A 98 -19.36 -15.37 -5.11
CA ALA A 98 -20.18 -14.99 -6.26
C ALA A 98 -19.93 -13.56 -6.75
N ARG A 99 -19.30 -12.71 -5.93
CA ARG A 99 -18.98 -11.31 -6.25
C ARG A 99 -17.52 -11.10 -6.68
N VAL A 100 -16.73 -12.16 -6.81
CA VAL A 100 -15.31 -12.08 -7.14
C VAL A 100 -15.02 -12.90 -8.40
N PRO A 101 -14.35 -12.33 -9.42
CA PRO A 101 -13.86 -13.11 -10.56
C PRO A 101 -13.00 -14.28 -10.09
N LYS A 102 -13.13 -15.45 -10.73
CA LYS A 102 -12.55 -16.72 -10.25
C LYS A 102 -11.04 -16.65 -10.06
N GLU A 103 -10.36 -15.88 -10.90
CA GLU A 103 -8.92 -15.63 -10.87
C GLU A 103 -8.45 -14.92 -9.58
N PHE A 104 -9.33 -14.18 -8.89
CA PHE A 104 -9.01 -13.46 -7.66
C PHE A 104 -9.48 -14.18 -6.39
N VAL A 105 -10.23 -15.28 -6.51
CA VAL A 105 -10.68 -16.06 -5.36
C VAL A 105 -9.49 -16.72 -4.66
N ASN A 106 -8.60 -17.34 -5.44
CA ASN A 106 -7.43 -18.03 -4.91
C ASN A 106 -6.37 -17.02 -4.44
N GLN A 107 -6.11 -17.00 -3.13
CA GLN A 107 -5.03 -16.21 -2.55
C GLN A 107 -3.70 -16.98 -2.62
N LYS A 108 -2.59 -16.26 -2.83
CA LYS A 108 -1.24 -16.83 -2.85
C LYS A 108 -0.50 -16.50 -1.55
N THR A 109 0.05 -17.49 -0.87
CA THR A 109 0.75 -17.29 0.42
C THR A 109 2.06 -16.54 0.28
N THR A 110 2.64 -16.45 -0.92
CA THR A 110 3.81 -15.62 -1.22
C THR A 110 3.48 -14.13 -1.36
N ASN A 111 2.21 -13.81 -1.61
CA ASN A 111 1.75 -12.45 -1.87
C ASN A 111 1.40 -11.74 -0.56
N ALA A 112 2.11 -10.66 -0.27
CA ALA A 112 1.87 -9.79 0.87
C ALA A 112 0.79 -8.72 0.60
N ASN A 113 0.54 -7.87 1.62
CA ASN A 113 -0.16 -6.60 1.49
C ASN A 113 0.50 -5.55 2.42
N PRO A 114 0.27 -4.23 2.31
CA PRO A 114 0.80 -3.30 3.32
C PRO A 114 0.35 -3.68 4.73
N PRO A 115 1.25 -3.71 5.73
CA PRO A 115 0.91 -4.11 7.08
C PRO A 115 0.24 -2.96 7.86
N ALA A 116 -0.83 -2.40 7.28
CA ALA A 116 -1.48 -1.18 7.73
C ALA A 116 -2.15 -1.28 9.11
N LEU A 117 -2.40 -2.50 9.63
CA LEU A 117 -2.86 -2.68 11.01
C LEU A 117 -1.88 -2.05 12.03
N PHE A 118 -0.58 -1.98 11.71
CA PHE A 118 0.39 -1.27 12.56
C PHE A 118 0.11 0.24 12.65
N LEU A 119 -0.58 0.86 11.67
CA LEU A 119 -0.99 2.27 11.78
C LEU A 119 -1.97 2.48 12.94
N ALA A 120 -2.99 1.61 13.02
CA ALA A 120 -4.00 1.68 14.08
C ALA A 120 -3.38 1.37 15.45
N ILE A 121 -2.52 0.35 15.52
CA ILE A 121 -1.82 -0.01 16.76
C ILE A 121 -0.89 1.12 17.21
N ASP A 122 -0.12 1.73 16.31
CA ASP A 122 0.72 2.90 16.62
C ASP A 122 -0.09 4.07 17.18
N LYS A 123 -1.26 4.35 16.58
CA LYS A 123 -2.16 5.41 17.07
C LYS A 123 -2.65 5.11 18.50
N LEU A 124 -3.11 3.89 18.77
CA LEU A 124 -3.54 3.48 20.11
C LEU A 124 -2.42 3.61 21.15
N LEU A 125 -1.19 3.19 20.78
CA LEU A 125 0.00 3.32 21.62
C LEU A 125 0.33 4.79 21.92
N ASN A 126 0.37 5.65 20.89
CA ASN A 126 0.74 7.06 21.04
C ASN A 126 -0.30 7.86 21.84
N ASN A 127 -1.58 7.46 21.78
CA ASN A 127 -2.64 8.07 22.58
C ASN A 127 -2.66 7.58 24.05
N GLY A 128 -1.82 6.60 24.41
CA GLY A 128 -1.82 5.98 25.74
C GLY A 128 -3.13 5.23 26.07
N ASN A 129 -3.94 4.94 25.05
CA ASN A 129 -5.27 4.36 25.18
C ASN A 129 -5.29 2.93 24.61
N VAL A 130 -4.31 2.11 24.99
CA VAL A 130 -4.21 0.72 24.55
C VAL A 130 -4.32 -0.19 25.76
N ASP A 131 -5.12 -1.26 25.66
CA ASP A 131 -5.15 -2.26 26.73
C ASP A 131 -3.88 -3.11 26.69
N ILE A 132 -3.09 -3.03 27.76
CA ILE A 132 -1.85 -3.80 27.92
C ILE A 132 -2.12 -5.31 27.92
N LYS A 133 -3.25 -5.77 28.47
CA LYS A 133 -3.64 -7.19 28.42
C LYS A 133 -3.93 -7.64 27.00
N TRP A 134 -4.64 -6.80 26.22
CA TRP A 134 -4.85 -7.04 24.80
C TRP A 134 -3.52 -7.09 24.04
N LEU A 135 -2.59 -6.15 24.28
CA LEU A 135 -1.26 -6.19 23.67
C LEU A 135 -0.51 -7.48 23.99
N HIS A 136 -0.48 -7.93 25.25
CA HIS A 136 0.14 -9.21 25.62
C HIS A 136 -0.48 -10.38 24.84
N LYS A 137 -1.79 -10.36 24.64
CA LYS A 137 -2.53 -11.41 23.91
C LYS A 137 -2.18 -11.44 22.42
N VAL A 138 -2.11 -10.28 21.76
CA VAL A 138 -1.87 -10.22 20.31
C VAL A 138 -0.39 -10.23 19.94
N PHE A 139 0.51 -9.90 20.87
CA PHE A 139 1.94 -9.75 20.59
C PHE A 139 2.58 -10.97 19.91
N PRO A 140 2.37 -12.23 20.34
CA PRO A 140 2.95 -13.39 19.65
C PRO A 140 2.54 -13.50 18.18
N ARG A 141 1.29 -13.16 17.84
CA ARG A 141 0.81 -13.13 16.44
C ARG A 141 1.44 -11.98 15.67
N LEU A 142 1.55 -10.80 16.27
CA LEU A 142 2.25 -9.66 15.65
C LEU A 142 3.72 -9.99 15.38
N GLN A 143 4.40 -10.71 16.28
CA GLN A 143 5.76 -11.17 16.05
C GLN A 143 5.84 -12.12 14.85
N LEU A 144 4.92 -13.09 14.76
CA LEU A 144 4.89 -14.04 13.65
C LEU A 144 4.63 -13.34 12.30
N TRP A 145 3.65 -12.42 12.25
CA TRP A 145 3.36 -11.62 11.05
C TRP A 145 4.53 -10.72 10.65
N TYR A 146 5.13 -10.01 11.60
CA TYR A 146 6.29 -9.16 11.36
C TYR A 146 7.49 -9.97 10.84
N ASN A 147 7.75 -11.14 11.43
CA ASN A 147 8.83 -12.03 11.00
C ASN A 147 8.57 -12.57 9.59
N TRP A 148 7.31 -12.83 9.23
CA TRP A 148 6.94 -13.29 7.89
C TRP A 148 7.33 -12.28 6.80
N TYR A 149 7.16 -10.96 7.01
CA TYR A 149 7.67 -9.96 6.04
C TYR A 149 9.19 -10.00 5.93
N ASN A 150 9.88 -10.14 7.06
CA ASN A 150 11.33 -10.15 7.15
C ASN A 150 11.98 -11.44 6.64
N SER A 151 11.20 -12.48 6.35
CA SER A 151 11.69 -13.72 5.72
C SER A 151 11.20 -13.90 4.28
N SER A 152 9.98 -13.47 3.96
CA SER A 152 9.36 -13.75 2.65
C SER A 152 9.51 -12.63 1.62
N GLN A 153 9.61 -11.37 2.07
CA GLN A 153 9.57 -10.19 1.19
C GLN A 153 10.92 -9.47 1.07
N THR A 154 12.02 -10.09 1.50
CA THR A 154 13.38 -9.53 1.39
C THR A 154 13.81 -9.38 -0.06
N GLY A 155 14.65 -8.38 -0.35
CA GLY A 155 15.33 -8.24 -1.63
C GLY A 155 16.66 -9.00 -1.66
N GLN A 156 17.36 -8.93 -2.79
CA GLN A 156 18.67 -9.59 -2.98
C GLN A 156 19.80 -8.93 -2.18
N ILE A 157 19.62 -7.66 -1.81
CA ILE A 157 20.57 -6.89 -1.01
C ILE A 157 20.03 -6.78 0.42
N SER A 158 20.91 -6.88 1.41
CA SER A 158 20.53 -6.68 2.82
C SER A 158 19.76 -5.37 2.99
N SER A 159 18.72 -5.38 3.83
CA SER A 159 17.83 -4.23 4.13
C SER A 159 16.95 -3.73 2.98
N THR A 160 16.96 -4.39 1.82
CA THR A 160 16.00 -4.12 0.75
C THR A 160 14.85 -5.10 0.80
N TYR A 161 13.72 -4.71 0.24
CA TYR A 161 12.50 -5.51 0.20
C TYR A 161 11.88 -5.43 -1.20
N ARG A 162 11.16 -6.48 -1.58
CA ARG A 162 10.49 -6.58 -2.88
C ARG A 162 9.18 -7.32 -2.75
N TRP A 163 8.09 -6.61 -3.03
CA TRP A 163 6.78 -7.18 -3.29
C TRP A 163 6.84 -8.37 -4.25
N ARG A 164 6.35 -9.53 -3.80
CA ARG A 164 6.12 -10.70 -4.68
C ARG A 164 4.84 -10.51 -5.50
N GLY A 165 4.70 -11.31 -6.56
CA GLY A 165 3.47 -11.42 -7.34
C GLY A 165 3.36 -10.51 -8.57
N ARG A 166 4.40 -9.77 -8.95
CA ARG A 166 4.47 -9.12 -10.27
C ARG A 166 4.72 -10.17 -11.36
N ASP A 167 4.13 -9.96 -12.54
CA ASP A 167 4.31 -10.87 -13.69
C ASP A 167 5.41 -10.35 -14.64
N PRO A 168 6.59 -11.01 -14.71
CA PRO A 168 7.67 -10.62 -15.63
C PRO A 168 7.32 -10.87 -17.10
N ASN A 169 6.35 -11.74 -17.39
CA ASN A 169 5.94 -12.11 -18.75
C ASN A 169 4.77 -11.27 -19.26
N SER A 170 4.25 -10.34 -18.46
CA SER A 170 3.17 -9.45 -18.86
C SER A 170 3.66 -8.49 -19.96
N ILE A 171 3.23 -8.74 -21.19
CA ILE A 171 3.55 -7.92 -22.37
C ILE A 171 2.36 -7.07 -22.85
N THR A 172 1.14 -7.33 -22.39
CA THR A 172 -0.06 -6.59 -22.84
C THR A 172 -0.36 -5.37 -21.96
N GLU A 173 0.28 -5.28 -20.80
CA GLU A 173 0.22 -4.14 -19.91
C GLU A 173 1.27 -3.08 -20.27
N LEU A 174 0.94 -1.80 -20.17
CA LEU A 174 1.89 -0.70 -20.34
C LEU A 174 2.96 -0.74 -19.25
N ASN A 175 2.60 -1.18 -18.04
CA ASN A 175 3.52 -1.50 -16.94
C ASN A 175 2.95 -2.66 -16.13
N PRO A 176 3.75 -3.70 -15.77
CA PRO A 176 3.22 -4.83 -15.01
C PRO A 176 2.71 -4.43 -13.63
N LYS A 177 1.47 -4.83 -13.29
CA LYS A 177 0.82 -4.45 -12.02
C LYS A 177 1.56 -4.98 -10.79
N THR A 178 1.34 -4.34 -9.64
CA THR A 178 1.83 -4.77 -8.32
C THR A 178 0.69 -4.81 -7.31
N LEU A 179 -0.26 -5.72 -7.52
CA LEU A 179 -1.49 -5.86 -6.71
C LEU A 179 -1.21 -6.07 -5.20
N THR A 180 -0.08 -6.68 -4.88
CA THR A 180 0.36 -6.92 -3.50
C THR A 180 0.67 -5.63 -2.76
N SER A 181 1.08 -4.57 -3.44
CA SER A 181 1.36 -3.28 -2.78
C SER A 181 0.12 -2.50 -2.37
N GLY A 182 -1.06 -2.82 -2.90
CA GLY A 182 -2.28 -2.02 -2.77
C GLY A 182 -2.35 -0.82 -3.73
N LEU A 183 -1.26 -0.52 -4.45
CA LEU A 183 -1.20 0.50 -5.50
C LEU A 183 -1.12 -0.17 -6.88
N ASP A 184 -2.19 -0.85 -7.27
CA ASP A 184 -2.25 -1.85 -8.35
C ASP A 184 -1.49 -1.51 -9.63
N ASP A 185 -1.78 -0.36 -10.25
CA ASP A 185 -1.21 0.09 -11.53
C ASP A 185 -0.21 1.24 -11.38
N TYR A 186 0.24 1.56 -10.16
CA TYR A 186 1.30 2.54 -9.94
C TYR A 186 2.56 2.07 -10.69
N PRO A 187 3.16 2.90 -11.56
CA PRO A 187 4.24 2.46 -12.43
C PRO A 187 5.50 2.11 -11.63
N ARG A 188 6.00 0.90 -11.83
CA ARG A 188 7.29 0.41 -11.29
C ARG A 188 8.25 0.06 -12.43
N ALA A 189 9.30 -0.73 -12.16
CA ALA A 189 10.21 -1.17 -13.22
C ALA A 189 9.42 -1.86 -14.34
N THR A 190 9.72 -1.53 -15.60
CA THR A 190 8.97 -2.05 -16.75
C THR A 190 9.29 -3.52 -17.03
N HIS A 191 10.44 -4.00 -16.56
CA HIS A 191 10.86 -5.39 -16.62
C HIS A 191 11.03 -5.90 -15.19
N PRO A 192 9.99 -6.56 -14.64
CA PRO A 192 10.08 -7.14 -13.31
C PRO A 192 11.22 -8.15 -13.24
N THR A 193 12.05 -8.04 -12.19
CA THR A 193 13.15 -8.97 -11.92
C THR A 193 13.24 -9.22 -10.41
N ASP A 194 14.02 -10.23 -10.01
CA ASP A 194 14.21 -10.50 -8.58
C ASP A 194 15.08 -9.43 -7.88
N ASP A 195 15.77 -8.60 -8.64
CA ASP A 195 16.66 -7.53 -8.16
C ASP A 195 15.94 -6.23 -7.81
N GLU A 196 14.63 -6.13 -8.06
CA GLU A 196 13.87 -4.92 -7.75
C GLU A 196 13.92 -4.58 -6.25
N MET A 197 13.94 -3.29 -5.94
CA MET A 197 13.88 -2.78 -4.56
C MET A 197 12.70 -1.83 -4.45
N HIS A 198 11.71 -2.20 -3.65
CA HIS A 198 10.47 -1.45 -3.48
C HIS A 198 10.52 -0.56 -2.23
N LEU A 199 10.53 0.75 -2.48
CA LEU A 199 10.70 1.80 -1.47
C LEU A 199 9.57 1.80 -0.43
N ASP A 200 8.34 1.67 -0.91
CA ASP A 200 7.14 1.64 -0.08
C ASP A 200 7.16 0.46 0.89
N LEU A 201 7.51 -0.73 0.41
CA LEU A 201 7.63 -1.92 1.25
C LEU A 201 8.73 -1.77 2.31
N ARG A 202 9.92 -1.29 1.92
CA ARG A 202 11.00 -1.01 2.89
C ARG A 202 10.52 -0.04 3.96
N SER A 203 9.79 1.00 3.57
CA SER A 203 9.25 2.01 4.48
C SER A 203 8.21 1.41 5.44
N TRP A 204 7.33 0.53 4.96
CA TRP A 204 6.38 -0.20 5.79
C TRP A 204 7.06 -1.08 6.84
N VAL A 205 8.12 -1.80 6.47
CA VAL A 205 8.83 -2.66 7.41
C VAL A 205 9.61 -1.83 8.44
N ALA A 206 10.19 -0.69 8.03
CA ALA A 206 10.82 0.26 8.95
C ALA A 206 9.82 0.79 9.98
N PHE A 207 8.64 1.23 9.54
CA PHE A 207 7.56 1.68 10.41
C PHE A 207 7.08 0.56 11.35
N ALA A 208 6.81 -0.63 10.82
CA ALA A 208 6.39 -1.78 11.63
C ALA A 208 7.44 -2.15 12.70
N SER A 209 8.74 -2.03 12.39
CA SER A 209 9.83 -2.24 13.34
C SER A 209 9.77 -1.25 14.52
N GLN A 210 9.47 0.02 14.24
CA GLN A 210 9.28 1.04 15.28
C GLN A 210 8.09 0.70 16.19
N VAL A 211 6.96 0.28 15.60
CA VAL A 211 5.76 -0.11 16.36
C VAL A 211 6.02 -1.37 17.19
N MET A 212 6.68 -2.38 16.63
CA MET A 212 7.07 -3.59 17.36
C MET A 212 8.01 -3.28 18.54
N SER A 213 8.93 -2.33 18.38
CA SER A 213 9.79 -1.86 19.49
C SER A 213 8.95 -1.22 20.61
N LYS A 214 7.97 -0.36 20.27
CA LYS A 214 7.06 0.25 21.25
C LYS A 214 6.24 -0.81 21.99
N ILE A 215 5.65 -1.77 21.28
CA ILE A 215 4.88 -2.87 21.90
C ILE A 215 5.77 -3.67 22.84
N ALA A 216 6.93 -4.14 22.36
CA ALA A 216 7.84 -4.97 23.14
C ALA A 216 8.30 -4.26 24.44
N LYS A 217 8.55 -2.95 24.43
CA LYS A 217 8.88 -2.19 25.65
C LYS A 217 7.79 -2.26 26.72
N LEU A 218 6.52 -2.40 26.31
CA LEU A 218 5.36 -2.49 27.20
C LEU A 218 5.10 -3.93 27.67
N VAL A 219 5.21 -4.92 26.78
CA VAL A 219 4.74 -6.29 27.07
C VAL A 219 5.83 -7.34 27.19
N ASP A 220 6.99 -7.17 26.54
CA ASP A 220 8.12 -8.09 26.67
C ASP A 220 9.45 -7.40 26.31
N LYS A 221 10.11 -6.88 27.34
CA LYS A 221 11.36 -6.13 27.20
C LYS A 221 12.51 -6.96 26.65
N SER A 222 12.43 -8.30 26.70
CA SER A 222 13.48 -9.17 26.16
C SER A 222 13.62 -9.05 24.64
N PHE A 223 12.53 -8.71 23.93
CA PHE A 223 12.55 -8.49 22.47
C PHE A 223 12.73 -7.02 22.07
N ALA A 224 12.58 -6.08 23.01
CA ALA A 224 12.56 -4.65 22.72
C ALA A 224 13.84 -4.15 22.02
N GLN A 225 15.01 -4.61 22.47
CA GLN A 225 16.29 -4.23 21.91
C GLN A 225 16.42 -4.64 20.44
N ARG A 226 16.07 -5.89 20.11
CA ARG A 226 16.14 -6.41 18.73
C ARG A 226 15.29 -5.59 17.75
N TYR A 227 14.05 -5.26 18.13
CA TYR A 227 13.17 -4.45 17.29
C TYR A 227 13.65 -3.00 17.21
N GLU A 228 14.19 -2.45 18.29
CA GLU A 228 14.78 -1.10 18.29
C GLU A 228 16.00 -1.00 17.36
N GLU A 229 16.89 -1.98 17.39
CA GLU A 229 18.05 -2.05 16.50
C GLU A 229 17.62 -2.16 15.03
N THR A 230 16.62 -3.01 14.73
CA THR A 230 16.08 -3.12 13.37
C THR A 230 15.42 -1.82 12.93
N ALA A 231 14.65 -1.17 13.79
CA ALA A 231 14.00 0.11 13.51
C ALA A 231 15.04 1.21 13.23
N LYS A 232 16.11 1.30 14.03
CA LYS A 232 17.22 2.24 13.82
C LYS A 232 17.93 1.95 12.49
N TYR A 233 18.23 0.69 12.21
CA TYR A 233 18.91 0.29 10.98
C TYR A 233 18.09 0.63 9.72
N LEU A 234 16.79 0.33 9.71
CA LEU A 234 15.93 0.62 8.55
C LEU A 234 15.56 2.10 8.42
N SER A 235 15.57 2.86 9.51
CA SER A 235 15.28 4.32 9.50
C SER A 235 16.53 5.17 9.31
N ASP A 236 17.72 4.58 9.24
CA ASP A 236 18.96 5.30 8.95
C ASP A 236 18.86 6.02 7.60
N ASN A 237 18.97 7.36 7.63
CA ASN A 237 18.73 8.19 6.45
C ASN A 237 19.87 8.06 5.44
N GLN A 238 21.11 7.78 5.85
CA GLN A 238 22.22 7.57 4.91
C GLN A 238 22.02 6.27 4.13
N LEU A 239 21.61 5.20 4.81
CA LEU A 239 21.27 3.93 4.19
C LEU A 239 20.06 4.07 3.25
N LEU A 240 18.97 4.69 3.72
CA LEU A 240 17.80 4.97 2.89
C LEU A 240 18.19 5.75 1.62
N ASP A 241 18.99 6.81 1.77
CA ASP A 241 19.43 7.65 0.66
C ASP A 241 20.30 6.84 -0.32
N SER A 242 21.28 6.09 0.16
CA SER A 242 22.14 5.26 -0.70
C SER A 242 21.39 4.21 -1.51
N LEU A 243 20.30 3.66 -0.98
CA LEU A 243 19.50 2.63 -1.64
C LEU A 243 18.45 3.21 -2.58
N HIS A 244 17.77 4.28 -2.16
CA HIS A 244 16.53 4.74 -2.80
C HIS A 244 16.53 6.20 -3.26
N TRP A 245 17.48 7.03 -2.85
CA TRP A 245 17.57 8.39 -3.37
C TRP A 245 18.26 8.41 -4.74
N SER A 246 17.74 9.22 -5.66
CA SER A 246 18.38 9.51 -6.94
C SER A 246 18.73 10.98 -7.03
N ASP A 247 20.01 11.32 -7.10
CA ASP A 247 20.44 12.71 -7.33
C ASP A 247 20.12 13.18 -8.75
N LYS A 248 20.10 12.27 -9.73
CA LYS A 248 19.69 12.55 -11.11
C LYS A 248 18.23 13.03 -11.19
N HIS A 249 17.34 12.40 -10.42
CA HIS A 249 15.91 12.70 -10.44
C HIS A 249 15.43 13.55 -9.26
N ASN A 250 16.30 13.79 -8.26
CA ASN A 250 16.02 14.50 -7.01
C ASN A 250 14.76 13.99 -6.29
N MET A 251 14.67 12.67 -6.11
CA MET A 251 13.55 11.99 -5.46
C MET A 251 13.96 10.63 -4.88
N TYR A 252 13.14 10.12 -3.97
CA TYR A 252 13.17 8.70 -3.60
C TYR A 252 12.41 7.86 -4.64
N CYS A 253 12.94 6.69 -4.98
CA CYS A 253 12.36 5.80 -5.98
C CYS A 253 12.57 4.33 -5.66
N ASP A 254 11.74 3.50 -6.29
CA ASP A 254 12.08 2.10 -6.50
C ASP A 254 13.35 1.99 -7.36
N LYS A 255 14.07 0.87 -7.21
CA LYS A 255 15.18 0.47 -8.09
C LYS A 255 14.78 -0.77 -8.88
N GLY A 256 15.10 -0.81 -10.17
CA GLY A 256 14.80 -1.98 -10.99
C GLY A 256 15.15 -1.76 -12.46
N LEU A 257 15.00 -2.82 -13.26
CA LEU A 257 15.27 -2.80 -14.70
C LEU A 257 14.16 -2.06 -15.46
N HIS A 258 14.39 -0.78 -15.76
CA HIS A 258 13.34 0.13 -16.22
C HIS A 258 13.68 0.81 -17.54
N SER A 259 12.70 0.88 -18.43
CA SER A 259 12.72 1.71 -19.63
C SER A 259 11.86 2.95 -19.41
N THR A 260 12.47 4.12 -19.53
CA THR A 260 11.79 5.43 -19.30
C THR A 260 10.70 5.75 -20.34
N GLN A 261 10.72 5.06 -21.48
CA GLN A 261 9.74 5.24 -22.54
C GLN A 261 9.26 3.89 -23.05
N VAL A 262 8.01 3.57 -22.74
CA VAL A 262 7.29 2.40 -23.25
C VAL A 262 5.99 2.83 -23.89
N LYS A 263 5.51 2.08 -24.88
CA LYS A 263 4.22 2.32 -25.54
C LYS A 263 3.52 1.00 -25.80
N LEU A 264 2.19 1.02 -25.81
CA LEU A 264 1.38 -0.08 -26.31
C LEU A 264 1.18 0.07 -27.81
N ILE A 265 1.74 -0.84 -28.60
CA ILE A 265 1.59 -0.87 -30.07
C ILE A 265 0.69 -2.03 -30.49
N LYS A 266 -0.15 -1.81 -31.51
CA LYS A 266 -0.99 -2.88 -32.08
C LYS A 266 -0.13 -3.79 -32.96
N VAL A 267 -0.09 -5.08 -32.61
CA VAL A 267 0.59 -6.13 -33.36
C VAL A 267 -0.43 -7.17 -33.80
N ARG A 268 -0.23 -7.73 -34.99
CA ARG A 268 -1.11 -8.78 -35.52
C ARG A 268 -0.88 -10.08 -34.75
N ASN A 269 -1.94 -10.64 -34.21
CA ASN A 269 -1.89 -11.92 -33.52
C ASN A 269 -1.77 -13.06 -34.54
N LYS A 270 -0.78 -13.93 -34.35
CA LYS A 270 -0.49 -15.02 -35.30
C LYS A 270 -1.52 -16.16 -35.23
N SER A 271 -2.26 -16.29 -34.13
CA SER A 271 -3.17 -17.42 -33.89
C SER A 271 -4.61 -17.20 -34.37
N ASP A 272 -5.13 -15.98 -34.39
CA ASP A 272 -6.56 -15.71 -34.68
C ASP A 272 -6.80 -14.59 -35.72
N ASN A 273 -5.75 -14.10 -36.39
CA ASN A 273 -5.82 -12.92 -37.29
C ASN A 273 -6.34 -11.63 -36.63
N GLY A 274 -6.47 -11.58 -35.30
CA GLY A 274 -6.81 -10.40 -34.54
C GLY A 274 -5.63 -9.44 -34.35
N PHE A 275 -5.87 -8.36 -33.61
CA PHE A 275 -4.82 -7.43 -33.17
C PHE A 275 -4.76 -7.43 -31.65
N VAL A 276 -3.55 -7.44 -31.11
CA VAL A 276 -3.28 -7.28 -29.68
C VAL A 276 -2.35 -6.10 -29.46
N LYS A 277 -2.58 -5.31 -28.41
CA LYS A 277 -1.64 -4.28 -27.99
C LYS A 277 -0.56 -4.91 -27.12
N VAL A 278 0.69 -4.74 -27.51
CA VAL A 278 1.86 -5.19 -26.74
C VAL A 278 2.75 -4.01 -26.38
N ARG A 279 3.36 -4.08 -25.21
CA ARG A 279 4.36 -3.14 -24.75
C ARG A 279 5.60 -3.24 -25.62
N THR A 280 6.15 -2.10 -25.97
CA THR A 280 7.41 -1.99 -26.69
C THR A 280 8.23 -0.88 -26.07
N GLU A 281 9.49 -1.18 -25.79
CA GLU A 281 10.48 -0.28 -25.25
C GLU A 281 11.00 0.63 -26.35
N VAL A 282 10.93 1.94 -26.13
CA VAL A 282 11.57 2.93 -27.01
C VAL A 282 13.01 3.16 -26.58
N THR A 283 13.26 3.14 -25.26
CA THR A 283 14.60 3.22 -24.67
C THR A 283 15.04 1.85 -24.15
N PRO A 284 16.31 1.43 -24.32
CA PRO A 284 16.80 0.21 -23.67
C PRO A 284 16.61 0.27 -22.15
N PRO A 285 16.16 -0.81 -21.50
CA PRO A 285 16.00 -0.79 -20.06
C PRO A 285 17.36 -0.81 -19.36
N ALA A 286 17.46 -0.09 -18.24
CA ALA A 286 18.64 -0.06 -17.39
C ALA A 286 18.22 -0.25 -15.93
N PHE A 287 19.07 -0.92 -15.14
CA PHE A 287 18.86 -1.03 -13.70
C PHE A 287 19.25 0.29 -13.03
N ASP A 288 18.26 1.08 -12.63
CA ASP A 288 18.44 2.34 -11.91
C ASP A 288 17.14 2.71 -11.18
N CYS A 289 17.05 3.94 -10.69
CA CYS A 289 15.85 4.60 -10.22
C CYS A 289 14.72 4.50 -11.25
N VAL A 290 13.54 4.09 -10.80
CA VAL A 290 12.27 4.22 -11.53
C VAL A 290 11.72 5.63 -11.26
N PRO A 291 11.83 6.59 -12.19
CA PRO A 291 11.65 8.01 -11.89
C PRO A 291 10.18 8.45 -11.91
N GLU A 292 9.33 7.70 -11.23
CA GLU A 292 7.88 7.89 -11.21
C GLU A 292 7.46 8.59 -9.92
N LEU A 293 7.49 9.93 -9.94
CA LEU A 293 7.15 10.75 -8.78
C LEU A 293 5.65 10.63 -8.47
N GLY A 294 5.34 10.20 -7.26
CA GLY A 294 3.97 10.00 -6.78
C GLY A 294 3.96 9.46 -5.35
N TYR A 295 2.87 8.79 -4.96
CA TYR A 295 2.74 8.27 -3.60
C TYR A 295 3.90 7.36 -3.18
N VAL A 296 4.41 6.48 -4.04
CA VAL A 296 5.55 5.58 -3.70
C VAL A 296 6.77 6.39 -3.25
N SER A 297 7.10 7.46 -3.98
CA SER A 297 8.22 8.37 -3.65
C SER A 297 8.05 9.10 -2.32
N LEU A 298 6.82 9.21 -1.82
CA LEU A 298 6.49 9.88 -0.58
C LEU A 298 6.46 8.95 0.63
N PHE A 299 6.62 7.63 0.49
CA PHE A 299 6.51 6.70 1.63
C PHE A 299 7.45 7.00 2.80
N PRO A 300 8.74 7.32 2.59
CA PRO A 300 9.60 7.74 3.69
C PRO A 300 9.07 8.97 4.44
N PHE A 301 8.44 9.90 3.71
CA PHE A 301 7.81 11.08 4.31
C PHE A 301 6.49 10.74 5.02
N MET A 302 5.60 9.98 4.38
CA MET A 302 4.29 9.58 4.91
C MET A 302 4.39 8.77 6.21
N LEU A 303 5.47 7.99 6.37
CA LEU A 303 5.75 7.20 7.57
C LEU A 303 6.76 7.87 8.51
N THR A 304 7.03 9.17 8.32
CA THR A 304 7.89 10.00 9.19
C THR A 304 9.30 9.43 9.40
N LEU A 305 9.88 8.82 8.35
CA LEU A 305 11.21 8.21 8.38
C LEU A 305 12.33 9.20 8.01
N ILE A 306 12.00 10.33 7.38
CA ILE A 306 12.99 11.35 7.02
C ILE A 306 13.29 12.22 8.24
N GLU A 307 14.56 12.41 8.57
CA GLU A 307 14.95 13.27 9.69
C GLU A 307 14.61 14.74 9.42
N THR A 308 14.26 15.50 10.47
CA THR A 308 13.79 16.89 10.33
C THR A 308 14.83 17.84 9.73
N LYS A 309 16.12 17.50 9.83
CA LYS A 309 17.25 18.27 9.28
C LYS A 309 17.76 17.73 7.94
N ASN A 310 17.22 16.60 7.45
CA ASN A 310 17.66 16.03 6.19
C ASN A 310 17.25 16.96 5.03
N PRO A 311 18.18 17.45 4.19
CA PRO A 311 17.84 18.32 3.06
C PRO A 311 16.89 17.69 2.04
N LYS A 312 16.81 16.36 1.96
CA LYS A 312 15.84 15.66 1.10
C LYS A 312 14.40 15.93 1.52
N LEU A 313 14.14 16.23 2.81
CA LEU A 313 12.83 16.69 3.29
C LEU A 313 12.41 18.00 2.60
N ALA A 314 13.35 18.93 2.40
CA ALA A 314 13.07 20.19 1.70
C ALA A 314 12.55 19.93 0.28
N LYS A 315 13.19 19.00 -0.44
CA LYS A 315 12.81 18.61 -1.79
C LYS A 315 11.44 17.92 -1.84
N VAL A 316 11.14 17.06 -0.87
CA VAL A 316 9.80 16.45 -0.75
C VAL A 316 8.72 17.53 -0.56
N LEU A 317 8.98 18.54 0.28
CA LEU A 317 8.07 19.67 0.48
C LEU A 317 7.95 20.54 -0.79
N ASP A 318 9.04 20.75 -1.54
CA ASP A 318 9.00 21.43 -2.86
C ASP A 318 8.06 20.71 -3.83
N ASP A 319 8.16 19.38 -3.93
CA ASP A 319 7.34 18.60 -4.84
C ASP A 319 5.87 18.57 -4.42
N LEU A 320 5.62 18.45 -3.10
CA LEU A 320 4.28 18.41 -2.54
C LEU A 320 3.49 19.66 -2.89
N GLU A 321 4.10 20.84 -2.93
CA GLU A 321 3.38 22.09 -3.26
C GLU A 321 3.42 22.47 -4.75
N ASN A 322 4.02 21.64 -5.60
CA ASN A 322 4.18 21.96 -7.01
C ASN A 322 2.97 21.53 -7.86
N PRO A 323 2.18 22.47 -8.43
CA PRO A 323 0.99 22.15 -9.22
C PRO A 323 1.28 21.50 -10.56
N LYS A 324 2.52 21.60 -11.06
CA LYS A 324 2.98 20.90 -12.27
C LYS A 324 3.36 19.44 -12.00
N LEU A 325 3.50 19.07 -10.73
CA LEU A 325 3.82 17.71 -10.30
C LEU A 325 2.59 17.08 -9.66
N ILE A 326 2.53 17.04 -8.33
CA ILE A 326 1.56 16.26 -7.57
C ILE A 326 0.53 17.11 -6.81
N TRP A 327 0.70 18.43 -6.70
CA TRP A 327 -0.28 19.29 -6.03
C TRP A 327 -1.52 19.54 -6.90
N SER A 328 -2.72 19.30 -6.36
CA SER A 328 -3.98 19.75 -6.95
C SER A 328 -4.81 20.57 -5.97
N SER A 329 -5.80 21.31 -6.47
CA SER A 329 -6.77 22.01 -5.64
C SER A 329 -7.69 21.07 -4.85
N TYR A 330 -7.59 19.75 -5.07
CA TYR A 330 -8.47 18.75 -4.47
C TYR A 330 -7.73 17.75 -3.56
N GLY A 331 -6.40 17.85 -3.48
CA GLY A 331 -5.53 16.93 -2.74
C GLY A 331 -4.22 16.64 -3.49
N ILE A 332 -3.37 15.79 -2.92
CA ILE A 332 -2.17 15.28 -3.58
C ILE A 332 -2.56 14.17 -4.54
N ARG A 333 -2.04 14.24 -5.77
CA ARG A 333 -2.21 13.22 -6.82
C ARG A 333 -1.44 11.96 -6.49
N SER A 334 -1.98 10.81 -6.89
CA SER A 334 -1.26 9.54 -6.79
C SER A 334 0.01 9.49 -7.65
N LEU A 335 0.02 10.20 -8.78
CA LEU A 335 1.13 10.24 -9.71
C LEU A 335 1.29 11.64 -10.30
N SER A 336 2.53 12.08 -10.49
CA SER A 336 2.88 13.38 -11.05
C SER A 336 2.32 13.57 -12.46
N ARG A 337 1.83 14.78 -12.76
CA ARG A 337 1.41 15.16 -14.13
C ARG A 337 2.54 15.11 -15.15
N SER A 338 3.80 15.11 -14.70
CA SER A 338 4.97 14.97 -15.56
C SER A 338 5.29 13.52 -15.94
N SER A 339 4.65 12.53 -15.30
CA SER A 339 4.86 11.12 -15.61
C SER A 339 4.25 10.77 -16.97
N PRO A 340 4.93 9.94 -17.79
CA PRO A 340 4.33 9.41 -19.01
C PRO A 340 3.14 8.48 -18.74
N TYR A 341 2.98 7.98 -17.52
CA TYR A 341 1.86 7.13 -17.12
C TYR A 341 0.65 7.91 -16.59
N TYR A 342 0.78 9.22 -16.37
CA TYR A 342 -0.33 10.05 -15.86
C TYR A 342 -1.56 9.95 -16.78
N GLY A 343 -2.69 9.53 -16.20
CA GLY A 343 -3.95 9.32 -16.90
C GLY A 343 -3.93 8.22 -17.98
N GLN A 344 -2.87 7.42 -18.07
CA GLN A 344 -2.77 6.36 -19.08
C GLN A 344 -3.44 5.06 -18.61
N HIS A 345 -4.23 4.46 -19.51
CA HIS A 345 -4.71 3.10 -19.34
C HIS A 345 -3.53 2.12 -19.24
N ASN A 346 -3.68 1.06 -18.45
CA ASN A 346 -2.65 0.03 -18.38
C ASN A 346 -2.79 -1.01 -19.49
N THR A 347 -4.00 -1.25 -19.98
CA THR A 347 -4.27 -2.12 -21.14
C THR A 347 -5.22 -1.39 -22.08
N GLU A 348 -5.85 -2.09 -23.03
CA GLU A 348 -6.92 -1.48 -23.83
C GLU A 348 -8.17 -1.16 -23.01
N VAL A 349 -8.40 -1.89 -21.92
CA VAL A 349 -9.64 -1.82 -21.12
C VAL A 349 -9.43 -1.42 -19.67
N ASP A 350 -8.19 -1.48 -19.15
CA ASP A 350 -7.89 -1.11 -17.77
C ASP A 350 -7.64 0.41 -17.67
N PRO A 351 -8.60 1.20 -17.15
CA PRO A 351 -8.42 2.64 -16.99
C PRO A 351 -7.35 2.95 -15.92
N PRO A 352 -6.79 4.18 -15.92
CA PRO A 352 -5.87 4.61 -14.86
C PRO A 352 -6.54 4.55 -13.49
N TYR A 353 -5.83 4.00 -12.50
CA TYR A 353 -6.32 3.90 -11.13
C TYR A 353 -5.45 4.73 -10.18
N TRP A 354 -4.23 4.27 -9.89
CA TRP A 354 -3.20 4.97 -9.12
C TRP A 354 -2.32 5.87 -9.98
N ARG A 355 -2.86 6.39 -11.10
CA ARG A 355 -2.13 7.19 -12.11
C ARG A 355 -2.61 8.64 -12.25
N GLY A 356 -3.00 9.27 -11.15
CA GLY A 356 -3.27 10.71 -11.08
C GLY A 356 -4.33 11.10 -10.07
N ALA A 357 -5.31 10.22 -9.83
CA ALA A 357 -6.42 10.49 -8.93
C ALA A 357 -5.96 10.76 -7.48
N VAL A 358 -6.83 11.41 -6.71
CA VAL A 358 -6.63 11.75 -5.29
C VAL A 358 -7.27 10.69 -4.41
N TRP A 359 -6.50 10.16 -3.46
CA TRP A 359 -6.91 9.05 -2.58
C TRP A 359 -6.75 9.45 -1.11
N LEU A 360 -7.80 9.23 -0.31
CA LEU A 360 -7.90 9.78 1.04
C LEU A 360 -6.96 9.09 2.05
N ASN A 361 -6.73 7.79 1.93
CA ASN A 361 -5.76 7.06 2.75
C ASN A 361 -4.34 7.66 2.65
N MET A 362 -3.84 7.87 1.44
CA MET A 362 -2.50 8.43 1.22
C MET A 362 -2.44 9.90 1.66
N ASN A 363 -3.47 10.68 1.32
CA ASN A 363 -3.57 12.08 1.73
C ASN A 363 -3.69 12.24 3.26
N TYR A 364 -4.33 11.30 3.96
CA TYR A 364 -4.34 11.26 5.43
C TYR A 364 -2.92 11.07 5.98
N LEU A 365 -2.14 10.14 5.42
CA LEU A 365 -0.75 9.93 5.87
C LEU A 365 0.15 11.14 5.57
N ILE A 366 -0.04 11.80 4.41
CA ILE A 366 0.64 13.06 4.07
C ILE A 366 0.27 14.18 5.06
N LEU A 367 -0.99 14.30 5.44
CA LEU A 367 -1.41 15.28 6.46
C LEU A 367 -0.84 14.95 7.83
N LYS A 368 -0.85 13.68 8.24
CA LYS A 368 -0.23 13.20 9.49
C LYS A 368 1.25 13.59 9.54
N SER A 369 1.99 13.36 8.47
CA SER A 369 3.43 13.69 8.44
C SER A 369 3.67 15.19 8.37
N LEU A 370 2.91 15.96 7.58
CA LEU A 370 3.00 17.42 7.57
C LEU A 370 2.71 18.02 8.96
N HIS A 371 1.69 17.51 9.65
CA HIS A 371 1.37 17.88 11.03
C HIS A 371 2.56 17.58 11.96
N HIS A 372 3.12 16.36 11.90
CA HIS A 372 4.32 15.98 12.66
C HIS A 372 5.51 16.93 12.42
N TYR A 373 5.87 17.19 11.16
CA TYR A 373 7.00 18.07 10.81
C TYR A 373 6.72 19.55 11.12
N SER A 374 5.45 19.97 11.18
CA SER A 374 5.09 21.31 11.64
C SER A 374 5.32 21.49 13.15
N SER A 375 5.15 20.42 13.93
CA SER A 375 5.30 20.44 15.40
C SER A 375 6.68 20.02 15.90
N THR A 376 7.53 19.44 15.05
CA THR A 376 8.84 18.89 15.45
C THR A 376 9.97 19.83 15.05
N ALA A 377 10.88 20.16 15.99
CA ALA A 377 11.97 21.10 15.76
C ALA A 377 12.80 20.77 14.49
N GLY A 378 12.93 21.74 13.60
CA GLY A 378 13.66 21.59 12.34
C GLY A 378 13.54 22.81 11.42
N PRO A 379 14.41 22.94 10.41
CA PRO A 379 14.43 24.09 9.50
C PRO A 379 13.17 24.24 8.64
N TYR A 380 12.31 23.21 8.54
CA TYR A 380 11.17 23.18 7.62
C TYR A 380 9.79 23.30 8.30
N GLN A 381 9.74 23.56 9.62
CA GLN A 381 8.49 23.58 10.41
C GLN A 381 7.41 24.50 9.82
N SER A 382 7.73 25.78 9.61
CA SER A 382 6.78 26.77 9.10
C SER A 382 6.26 26.42 7.70
N ARG A 383 7.12 25.80 6.88
CA ARG A 383 6.75 25.35 5.54
C ARG A 383 5.80 24.15 5.59
N ALA A 384 6.11 23.16 6.43
CA ALA A 384 5.24 22.00 6.64
C ALA A 384 3.86 22.44 7.15
N LEU A 385 3.80 23.41 8.07
CA LEU A 385 2.54 23.99 8.57
C LEU A 385 1.72 24.65 7.45
N ALA A 386 2.36 25.44 6.60
CA ALA A 386 1.67 26.12 5.49
C ALA A 386 1.09 25.12 4.47
N ILE A 387 1.84 24.07 4.13
CA ILE A 387 1.36 23.01 3.23
C ILE A 387 0.22 22.23 3.89
N TYR A 388 0.36 21.86 5.17
CA TYR A 388 -0.66 21.19 5.96
C TYR A 388 -2.01 21.92 5.90
N GLN A 389 -2.01 23.22 6.23
CA GLN A 389 -3.23 24.03 6.28
C GLN A 389 -3.95 24.08 4.93
N ARG A 390 -3.20 24.31 3.85
CA ARG A 390 -3.76 24.36 2.49
C ARG A 390 -4.30 22.99 2.05
N LEU A 391 -3.54 21.92 2.27
CA LEU A 391 -3.92 20.57 1.84
C LEU A 391 -5.17 20.09 2.59
N ARG A 392 -5.21 20.30 3.91
CA ARG A 392 -6.36 19.96 4.75
C ARG A 392 -7.62 20.66 4.27
N GLN A 393 -7.55 21.97 4.00
CA GLN A 393 -8.67 22.73 3.47
C GLN A 393 -9.15 22.20 2.11
N ASN A 394 -8.23 21.92 1.19
CA ASN A 394 -8.56 21.38 -0.13
C ASN A 394 -9.31 20.04 -0.04
N LEU A 395 -8.83 19.12 0.80
CA LEU A 395 -9.45 17.81 0.98
C LEU A 395 -10.84 17.90 1.61
N ILE A 396 -11.00 18.68 2.68
CA ILE A 396 -12.30 18.92 3.33
C ILE A 396 -13.28 19.51 2.34
N SER A 397 -12.88 20.56 1.61
CA SER A 397 -13.74 21.21 0.62
C SER A 397 -14.14 20.25 -0.50
N THR A 398 -13.21 19.42 -0.99
CA THR A 398 -13.47 18.47 -2.08
C THR A 398 -14.47 17.41 -1.67
N VAL A 399 -14.20 16.72 -0.55
CA VAL A 399 -15.06 15.63 -0.07
C VAL A 399 -16.45 16.17 0.30
N PHE A 400 -16.51 17.32 0.98
CA PHE A 400 -17.79 17.93 1.35
C PHE A 400 -18.60 18.38 0.13
N THR A 401 -17.97 19.06 -0.83
CA THR A 401 -18.65 19.52 -2.06
C THR A 401 -19.19 18.34 -2.85
N GLU A 402 -18.40 17.28 -2.99
CA GLU A 402 -18.81 16.10 -3.73
C GLU A 402 -19.91 15.32 -2.99
N TYR A 403 -19.82 15.20 -1.67
CA TYR A 403 -20.88 14.62 -0.85
C TYR A 403 -22.18 15.41 -0.98
N ALA A 404 -22.15 16.74 -0.92
CA ALA A 404 -23.32 17.59 -1.10
C ALA A 404 -23.91 17.47 -2.52
N ARG A 405 -23.07 17.29 -3.54
CA ARG A 405 -23.49 17.15 -4.94
C ARG A 405 -24.07 15.79 -5.27
N SER A 406 -23.46 14.71 -4.76
CA SER A 406 -23.77 13.33 -5.17
C SER A 406 -24.47 12.49 -4.11
N GLY A 407 -24.50 12.94 -2.85
CA GLY A 407 -25.01 12.18 -1.71
C GLY A 407 -24.11 11.04 -1.21
N TYR A 408 -22.87 10.93 -1.72
CA TYR A 408 -21.98 9.81 -1.42
C TYR A 408 -20.55 10.25 -1.13
N VAL A 409 -19.84 9.41 -0.36
CA VAL A 409 -18.39 9.43 -0.26
C VAL A 409 -17.84 8.41 -1.25
N TRP A 410 -16.77 8.76 -1.96
CA TRP A 410 -16.21 7.99 -3.07
C TRP A 410 -14.83 7.42 -2.73
N GLU A 411 -14.45 6.38 -3.46
CA GLU A 411 -13.17 5.67 -3.33
C GLU A 411 -11.98 6.60 -3.59
N GLN A 412 -12.07 7.38 -4.67
CA GLN A 412 -11.08 8.35 -5.11
C GLN A 412 -11.75 9.58 -5.72
N TYR A 413 -10.97 10.66 -5.91
CA TYR A 413 -11.45 11.94 -6.44
C TYR A 413 -10.61 12.37 -7.64
N ASN A 414 -11.27 12.91 -8.65
CA ASN A 414 -10.62 13.41 -9.84
C ASN A 414 -9.76 14.63 -9.52
N ASP A 415 -8.49 14.59 -9.88
CA ASP A 415 -7.51 15.62 -9.53
C ASP A 415 -7.66 16.95 -10.29
N MET A 416 -8.51 16.99 -11.32
CA MET A 416 -8.78 18.18 -12.12
C MET A 416 -10.14 18.82 -11.78
N THR A 417 -11.12 18.01 -11.35
CA THR A 417 -12.51 18.46 -11.17
C THR A 417 -13.04 18.27 -9.75
N GLY A 418 -12.36 17.50 -8.90
CA GLY A 418 -12.81 17.15 -7.55
C GLY A 418 -13.99 16.18 -7.51
N LYS A 419 -14.51 15.73 -8.66
CA LYS A 419 -15.62 14.77 -8.72
C LYS A 419 -15.18 13.39 -8.22
N GLY A 420 -16.06 12.71 -7.51
CA GLY A 420 -15.85 11.35 -7.03
C GLY A 420 -15.78 10.36 -8.19
N GLN A 421 -14.91 9.36 -8.06
CA GLN A 421 -14.69 8.30 -9.03
C GLN A 421 -14.53 6.95 -8.31
N GLY A 422 -14.75 5.85 -9.05
CA GLY A 422 -14.66 4.50 -8.51
C GLY A 422 -15.91 4.07 -7.73
N SER A 423 -15.72 3.21 -6.75
CA SER A 423 -16.79 2.63 -5.94
C SER A 423 -17.48 3.66 -5.03
N HIS A 424 -18.78 3.49 -4.82
CA HIS A 424 -19.58 4.25 -3.85
C HIS A 424 -20.80 3.43 -3.34
N PRO A 425 -21.31 3.69 -2.11
CA PRO A 425 -20.67 4.48 -1.06
C PRO A 425 -19.37 3.81 -0.59
N PHE A 426 -18.30 4.60 -0.53
CA PHE A 426 -16.99 4.16 -0.06
C PHE A 426 -16.69 4.84 1.27
N THR A 427 -17.37 4.39 2.33
CA THR A 427 -17.01 4.73 3.70
C THR A 427 -15.95 3.77 4.25
N GLY A 428 -15.07 3.27 3.37
CA GLY A 428 -13.81 2.65 3.73
C GLY A 428 -12.80 3.71 4.16
N TRP A 429 -11.58 3.71 3.62
CA TRP A 429 -10.59 4.74 4.01
C TRP A 429 -11.04 6.18 3.77
N SER A 430 -11.99 6.45 2.87
CA SER A 430 -12.44 7.83 2.63
C SER A 430 -13.20 8.42 3.82
N ALA A 431 -13.62 7.58 4.78
CA ALA A 431 -14.14 8.01 6.08
C ALA A 431 -13.07 8.72 6.95
N LEU A 432 -11.77 8.58 6.65
CA LEU A 432 -10.69 9.32 7.31
C LEU A 432 -10.84 10.84 7.20
N ILE A 433 -11.69 11.35 6.30
CA ILE A 433 -12.03 12.77 6.26
C ILE A 433 -12.55 13.29 7.62
N VAL A 434 -13.20 12.44 8.41
CA VAL A 434 -13.66 12.77 9.77
C VAL A 434 -12.47 13.05 10.70
N LEU A 435 -11.43 12.21 10.65
CA LEU A 435 -10.21 12.43 11.42
C LEU A 435 -9.43 13.65 10.94
N ILE A 436 -9.40 13.90 9.62
CA ILE A 436 -8.79 15.10 9.03
C ILE A 436 -9.50 16.36 9.57
N MET A 437 -10.84 16.39 9.59
CA MET A 437 -11.61 17.50 10.16
C MET A 437 -11.33 17.67 11.67
N ALA A 438 -11.17 16.58 12.40
CA ALA A 438 -10.88 16.62 13.84
C ALA A 438 -9.40 16.88 14.19
N GLU A 439 -8.50 16.92 13.18
CA GLU A 439 -7.04 17.03 13.37
C GLU A 439 -6.46 15.94 14.27
N LYS A 440 -6.99 14.71 14.14
CA LYS A 440 -6.57 13.53 14.91
C LYS A 440 -5.77 12.58 14.04
N TYR A 441 -4.44 12.56 14.22
CA TYR A 441 -3.49 11.87 13.34
C TYR A 441 -2.80 10.65 13.93
#